data_AF-A0A4Q4NNV2-F1
#
_entry.id   AF-A0A4Q4NNV2-F1
#
_cell.length_a   1.000
_cell.length_b   1.000
_cell.length_c   1.000
_cell.angle_alpha   90.00
_cell.angle_beta   90.00
_cell.angle_gamma   90.00
#
_symmetry.space_group_name_H-M   'P 1'
#
loop_
_entity.id
_entity.type
_entity.pdbx_description
1 polymer ?
#
loop_
_entity_poly.entity_id
_entity_poly.type
_entity_poly.pdbx_seq_one_letter_code
_entity_poly.pdbx_strand_id
1 'polypeptide(L)'
;MKYSLVLPLLATTVLAAPAIEQRQDATCTVPTTFPTTANAKLPNPFKFFDGRAVATKADFACKNKEVSAAIQAQELGDFPKKPSSVTATFSGSSLSITSTEGGKSVTFSVSIKKPSGTGPFPAIIAYGAASLPVPSNVATITFNNDEIGQQQGGSSRGKGKFFDLYGSSHSAGALTAWAWGVDRIMDALEATPGAGIDPKRVGVTGCSRNGKGAFVAAALVDRIALGLPQESGSGGAACWRISDSEKAKGKNIQTSSQIVGENVWFSTRFNSFSTKSNTLATDHHQLAGMVAPRGLLVIENEIDWLGPVSTTACMKAGRLIYKALGVPDNMGFTGSGNHNHCQFPSNQQADLTAFINKFLLGQSSNTANIEKGPSGADAATYIDWTAPTLT
;
A
#
# COMPACT_ATOMS: atom_id res chain seq x y z
N MET A 1 -11.13 -50.97 53.43
CA MET A 1 -11.05 -50.82 51.96
C MET A 1 -11.31 -49.36 51.60
N LYS A 2 -10.29 -48.63 51.16
CA LYS A 2 -10.42 -47.27 50.61
C LYS A 2 -10.01 -47.37 49.14
N TYR A 3 -10.92 -47.11 48.21
CA TYR A 3 -10.62 -47.03 46.78
C TYR A 3 -10.46 -45.56 46.39
N SER A 4 -9.24 -45.18 46.03
CA SER A 4 -8.96 -43.93 45.32
C SER A 4 -9.26 -44.12 43.84
N LEU A 5 -10.17 -43.31 43.27
CA LEU A 5 -10.29 -43.15 41.83
C LEU A 5 -9.23 -42.16 41.36
N VAL A 6 -8.34 -42.61 40.48
CA VAL A 6 -7.42 -41.76 39.72
C VAL A 6 -8.04 -41.58 38.33
N LEU A 7 -8.39 -40.33 37.97
CA LEU A 7 -8.84 -39.95 36.64
C LEU A 7 -7.61 -39.44 35.85
N PRO A 8 -7.28 -39.98 34.66
CA PRO A 8 -6.20 -39.43 33.86
C PRO A 8 -6.69 -38.21 33.09
N LEU A 9 -6.07 -37.05 33.30
CA LEU A 9 -6.22 -35.90 32.43
C LEU A 9 -5.43 -36.16 31.14
N LEU A 10 -6.12 -36.37 30.01
CA LEU A 10 -5.51 -36.28 28.69
C LEU A 10 -5.26 -34.81 28.37
N ALA A 11 -3.99 -34.40 28.40
CA ALA A 11 -3.56 -33.11 27.87
C ALA A 11 -3.57 -33.17 26.33
N THR A 12 -4.57 -32.57 25.70
CA THR A 12 -4.56 -32.32 24.26
C THR A 12 -3.70 -31.10 23.97
N THR A 13 -2.48 -31.32 23.49
CA THR A 13 -1.65 -30.29 22.89
C THR A 13 -2.28 -29.84 21.58
N VAL A 14 -2.87 -28.64 21.56
CA VAL A 14 -3.30 -27.98 20.33
C VAL A 14 -2.06 -27.37 19.68
N LEU A 15 -1.46 -28.07 18.71
CA LEU A 15 -0.52 -27.44 17.78
C LEU A 15 -1.33 -26.47 16.90
N ALA A 16 -1.22 -25.17 17.17
CA ALA A 16 -1.64 -24.15 16.23
C ALA A 16 -0.65 -24.18 15.04
N ALA A 17 -1.05 -24.83 13.95
CA ALA A 17 -0.35 -24.72 12.68
C ALA A 17 -0.53 -23.28 12.15
N PRO A 18 0.52 -22.62 11.64
CA PRO A 18 0.34 -21.36 10.94
C PRO A 18 -0.41 -21.66 9.64
N ALA A 19 -1.57 -21.03 9.47
CA ALA A 19 -2.29 -21.02 8.20
C ALA A 19 -1.45 -20.25 7.17
N ILE A 20 -0.52 -20.95 6.50
CA ILE A 20 -0.12 -20.58 5.16
C ILE A 20 -1.29 -21.03 4.30
N GLU A 21 -2.28 -20.16 4.16
CA GLU A 21 -3.32 -20.31 3.16
C GLU A 21 -2.62 -20.17 1.81
N GLN A 22 -2.19 -21.32 1.30
CA GLN A 22 -1.61 -21.46 -0.02
C GLN A 22 -2.70 -21.01 -0.99
N ARG A 23 -2.63 -19.75 -1.45
CA ARG A 23 -3.55 -19.21 -2.43
C ARG A 23 -3.53 -20.17 -3.61
N GLN A 24 -4.58 -20.98 -3.76
CA GLN A 24 -4.83 -21.67 -5.02
C GLN A 24 -4.86 -20.57 -6.07
N ASP A 25 -3.93 -20.61 -7.01
CA ASP A 25 -3.98 -19.75 -8.20
C ASP A 25 -5.21 -20.17 -9.00
N ALA A 26 -6.36 -19.61 -8.63
CA ALA A 26 -7.53 -19.61 -9.50
C ALA A 26 -7.06 -19.03 -10.84
N THR A 27 -7.37 -19.73 -11.93
CA THR A 27 -7.13 -19.28 -13.30
C THR A 27 -8.01 -18.06 -13.58
N CYS A 28 -7.57 -16.90 -13.09
CA CYS A 28 -8.27 -15.64 -13.27
C CYS A 28 -8.06 -15.14 -14.70
N THR A 29 -9.15 -14.86 -15.42
CA THR A 29 -9.08 -14.11 -16.67
C THR A 29 -9.01 -12.62 -16.36
N VAL A 30 -7.89 -11.98 -16.71
CA VAL A 30 -7.69 -10.53 -16.53
C VAL A 30 -7.96 -9.85 -17.88
N PRO A 31 -8.90 -8.89 -17.97
CA PRO A 31 -9.17 -8.20 -19.22
C PRO A 31 -7.99 -7.30 -19.63
N THR A 32 -7.85 -7.07 -20.93
CA THR A 32 -6.84 -6.16 -21.50
C THR A 32 -7.41 -4.77 -21.83
N THR A 33 -8.73 -4.62 -21.76
CA THR A 33 -9.46 -3.37 -21.94
C THR A 33 -10.31 -3.09 -20.71
N PHE A 34 -10.36 -1.83 -20.28
CA PHE A 34 -11.02 -1.44 -19.05
C PHE A 34 -12.11 -0.40 -19.31
N PRO A 35 -13.20 -0.38 -18.52
CA PRO A 35 -14.27 0.58 -18.69
C PRO A 35 -13.76 2.03 -18.63
N THR A 36 -14.34 2.87 -19.48
CA THR A 36 -14.12 4.33 -19.48
C THR A 36 -15.42 5.12 -19.39
N THR A 37 -16.54 4.43 -19.16
CA THR A 37 -17.85 5.04 -18.97
C THR A 37 -17.87 5.87 -17.69
N ALA A 38 -18.46 7.05 -17.75
CA ALA A 38 -18.57 7.94 -16.60
C ALA A 38 -19.38 7.28 -15.47
N ASN A 39 -18.78 7.22 -14.28
CA ASN A 39 -19.41 6.85 -13.02
C ASN A 39 -19.07 7.89 -11.95
N ALA A 40 -20.07 8.62 -11.47
CA ALA A 40 -19.89 9.64 -10.44
C ALA A 40 -19.65 9.06 -9.03
N LYS A 41 -20.03 7.80 -8.80
CA LYS A 41 -19.80 7.06 -7.55
C LYS A 41 -18.47 6.30 -7.60
N LEU A 42 -17.99 5.86 -6.45
CA LEU A 42 -16.80 5.01 -6.35
C LEU A 42 -17.09 3.65 -6.98
N PRO A 43 -16.25 3.15 -7.91
CA PRO A 43 -16.43 1.85 -8.55
C PRO A 43 -16.62 0.70 -7.54
N ASN A 44 -17.56 -0.21 -7.84
CA ASN A 44 -17.91 -1.32 -6.94
C ASN A 44 -16.78 -2.38 -6.92
N PRO A 45 -16.11 -2.62 -5.77
CA PRO A 45 -15.06 -3.64 -5.66
C PRO A 45 -15.61 -5.08 -5.69
N PHE A 46 -16.92 -5.27 -5.61
CA PHE A 46 -17.59 -6.57 -5.58
C PHE A 46 -18.29 -6.93 -6.90
N LYS A 47 -17.92 -6.26 -7.99
CA LYS A 47 -18.39 -6.55 -9.35
C LYS A 47 -17.23 -6.53 -10.33
N PHE A 48 -17.05 -7.59 -11.11
CA PHE A 48 -16.10 -7.64 -12.22
C PHE A 48 -16.51 -6.66 -13.32
N PHE A 49 -15.57 -6.25 -14.17
CA PHE A 49 -15.87 -5.31 -15.27
C PHE A 49 -16.80 -5.91 -16.33
N ASP A 50 -16.88 -7.24 -16.44
CA ASP A 50 -17.87 -7.94 -17.26
C ASP A 50 -19.27 -8.03 -16.61
N GLY A 51 -19.40 -7.53 -15.38
CA GLY A 51 -20.65 -7.46 -14.65
C GLY A 51 -20.93 -8.64 -13.70
N ARG A 52 -20.11 -9.69 -13.69
CA ARG A 52 -20.25 -10.79 -12.73
C ARG A 52 -20.04 -10.31 -11.30
N ALA A 53 -20.76 -10.90 -10.35
CA ALA A 53 -20.58 -10.64 -8.93
C ALA A 53 -19.28 -11.26 -8.40
N VAL A 54 -18.68 -10.62 -7.40
CA VAL A 54 -17.60 -11.20 -6.59
C VAL A 54 -18.25 -11.79 -5.34
N ALA A 55 -18.35 -13.12 -5.27
CA ALA A 55 -19.09 -13.81 -4.20
C ALA A 55 -18.18 -14.48 -3.17
N THR A 56 -17.00 -14.94 -3.60
CA THR A 56 -16.05 -15.67 -2.76
C THR A 56 -14.76 -14.90 -2.54
N LYS A 57 -13.96 -15.31 -1.56
CA LYS A 57 -12.59 -14.77 -1.39
C LYS A 57 -11.69 -15.07 -2.60
N ALA A 58 -11.91 -16.19 -3.28
CA ALA A 58 -11.20 -16.55 -4.51
C ALA A 58 -11.59 -15.60 -5.68
N ASP A 59 -12.88 -15.27 -5.81
CA ASP A 59 -13.33 -14.26 -6.78
C ASP A 59 -12.68 -12.92 -6.49
N PHE A 60 -12.59 -12.53 -5.21
CA PHE A 60 -11.96 -11.27 -4.84
C PHE A 60 -10.47 -11.25 -5.20
N ALA A 61 -9.75 -12.35 -5.04
CA ALA A 61 -8.37 -12.46 -5.50
C ALA A 61 -8.26 -12.23 -7.02
N CYS A 62 -9.19 -12.76 -7.83
CA CYS A 62 -9.25 -12.47 -9.26
C CYS A 62 -9.65 -11.03 -9.58
N LYS A 63 -10.63 -10.48 -8.86
CA LYS A 63 -11.04 -9.07 -9.01
C LYS A 63 -9.88 -8.14 -8.69
N ASN A 64 -9.06 -8.48 -7.71
CA ASN A 64 -7.89 -7.69 -7.35
C ASN A 64 -6.82 -7.69 -8.46
N LYS A 65 -6.63 -8.82 -9.16
CA LYS A 65 -5.79 -8.88 -10.38
C LYS A 65 -6.35 -7.99 -11.49
N GLU A 66 -7.67 -7.97 -11.67
CA GLU A 66 -8.37 -7.10 -12.63
C GLU A 66 -8.24 -5.60 -12.28
N VAL A 67 -8.39 -5.23 -11.00
CA VAL A 67 -8.15 -3.86 -10.50
C VAL A 67 -6.70 -3.45 -10.72
N SER A 68 -5.75 -4.31 -10.39
CA SER A 68 -4.32 -4.05 -10.60
C SER A 68 -4.00 -3.79 -12.07
N ALA A 69 -4.59 -4.56 -12.99
CA ALA A 69 -4.39 -4.34 -14.42
C ALA A 69 -5.03 -3.02 -14.89
N ALA A 70 -6.22 -2.67 -14.40
CA ALA A 70 -6.88 -1.42 -14.74
C ALA A 70 -6.11 -0.19 -14.26
N ILE A 71 -5.66 -0.19 -13.00
CA ILE A 71 -4.93 0.94 -12.43
C ILE A 71 -3.57 1.11 -13.12
N GLN A 72 -2.89 0.03 -13.51
CA GLN A 72 -1.67 0.11 -14.33
C GLN A 72 -1.96 0.64 -15.75
N ALA A 73 -3.03 0.19 -16.38
CA ALA A 73 -3.39 0.61 -17.74
C ALA A 73 -3.86 2.07 -17.82
N GLN A 74 -4.52 2.58 -16.79
CA GLN A 74 -5.14 3.92 -16.83
C GLN A 74 -4.39 4.98 -16.01
N GLU A 75 -3.61 4.58 -14.99
CA GLU A 75 -3.06 5.53 -14.02
C GLU A 75 -1.55 5.35 -13.74
N LEU A 76 -1.13 4.16 -13.29
CA LEU A 76 0.21 3.92 -12.74
C LEU A 76 1.25 3.56 -13.81
N GLY A 77 0.82 3.09 -14.98
CA GLY A 77 1.71 2.49 -15.98
C GLY A 77 2.10 1.06 -15.59
N ASP A 78 2.87 0.40 -16.45
CA ASP A 78 3.17 -1.01 -16.29
C ASP A 78 4.12 -1.23 -15.11
N PHE A 79 3.76 -2.13 -14.19
CA PHE A 79 4.62 -2.62 -13.13
C PHE A 79 5.33 -3.88 -13.63
N PRO A 80 6.63 -3.80 -14.00
CA PRO A 80 7.29 -4.92 -14.64
C PRO A 80 7.51 -6.07 -13.65
N LYS A 81 7.58 -7.29 -14.19
CA LYS A 81 7.96 -8.49 -13.44
C LYS A 81 9.38 -8.35 -12.90
N LYS A 82 9.74 -9.27 -11.99
CA LYS A 82 11.12 -9.42 -11.51
C LYS A 82 12.11 -9.45 -12.70
N PRO A 83 13.18 -8.64 -12.67
CA PRO A 83 14.24 -8.69 -13.67
C PRO A 83 14.85 -10.08 -13.82
N SER A 84 15.49 -10.33 -14.97
CA SER A 84 16.21 -11.57 -15.26
C SER A 84 17.26 -11.95 -14.20
N SER A 85 17.87 -10.97 -13.53
CA SER A 85 18.73 -11.20 -12.37
C SER A 85 18.61 -10.09 -11.33
N VAL A 86 18.64 -10.48 -10.06
CA VAL A 86 18.77 -9.58 -8.91
C VAL A 86 19.81 -10.17 -7.97
N THR A 87 20.88 -9.42 -7.70
CA THR A 87 21.94 -9.81 -6.76
C THR A 87 22.07 -8.75 -5.68
N ALA A 88 22.56 -9.15 -4.50
CA ALA A 88 22.73 -8.24 -3.39
C ALA A 88 23.98 -8.53 -2.58
N THR A 89 24.59 -7.47 -2.04
CA THR A 89 25.71 -7.55 -1.10
C THR A 89 25.43 -6.67 0.10
N PHE A 90 25.63 -7.22 1.29
CA PHE A 90 25.46 -6.49 2.55
C PHE A 90 26.82 -6.25 3.19
N SER A 91 27.14 -4.98 3.46
CA SER A 91 28.39 -4.57 4.12
C SER A 91 28.14 -3.41 5.08
N GLY A 92 28.59 -3.58 6.32
CA GLY A 92 28.33 -2.64 7.41
C GLY A 92 26.83 -2.50 7.67
N SER A 93 26.25 -1.35 7.29
CA SER A 93 24.82 -1.06 7.35
C SER A 93 24.18 -0.87 5.98
N SER A 94 24.90 -1.13 4.88
CA SER A 94 24.43 -0.89 3.52
C SER A 94 24.10 -2.20 2.81
N LEU A 95 22.91 -2.31 2.24
CA LEU A 95 22.50 -3.38 1.34
C LEU A 95 22.51 -2.84 -0.09
N SER A 96 23.51 -3.24 -0.88
CA SER A 96 23.65 -2.90 -2.30
C SER A 96 22.92 -3.93 -3.15
N ILE A 97 22.12 -3.48 -4.10
CA ILE A 97 21.19 -4.28 -4.89
C ILE A 97 21.44 -4.00 -6.36
N THR A 98 21.83 -5.02 -7.13
CA THR A 98 22.02 -4.92 -8.58
C THR A 98 20.92 -5.68 -9.29
N SER A 99 20.22 -5.00 -10.20
CA SER A 99 19.18 -5.58 -11.06
C SER A 99 19.63 -5.55 -12.52
N THR A 100 19.45 -6.66 -13.22
CA THR A 100 19.81 -6.83 -14.64
C THR A 100 18.61 -7.27 -15.46
N GLU A 101 18.38 -6.57 -16.58
CA GLU A 101 17.29 -6.85 -17.53
C GLU A 101 17.70 -6.38 -18.93
N GLY A 102 17.39 -7.16 -19.97
CA GLY A 102 17.67 -6.77 -21.36
C GLY A 102 19.13 -6.39 -21.64
N GLY A 103 20.10 -7.01 -20.96
CA GLY A 103 21.53 -6.71 -21.10
C GLY A 103 22.00 -5.43 -20.39
N LYS A 104 21.12 -4.72 -19.68
CA LYS A 104 21.46 -3.54 -18.87
C LYS A 104 21.47 -3.91 -17.40
N SER A 105 22.28 -3.21 -16.59
CA SER A 105 22.30 -3.37 -15.14
C SER A 105 22.29 -2.02 -14.44
N VAL A 106 21.59 -1.97 -13.30
CA VAL A 106 21.58 -0.81 -12.40
C VAL A 106 21.78 -1.28 -10.97
N THR A 107 22.52 -0.50 -10.19
CA THR A 107 22.79 -0.80 -8.78
C THR A 107 22.30 0.34 -7.92
N PHE A 108 21.56 0.04 -6.86
CA PHE A 108 21.13 1.01 -5.84
C PHE A 108 21.28 0.41 -4.45
N SER A 109 21.33 1.26 -3.43
CA SER A 109 21.61 0.80 -2.06
C SER A 109 20.62 1.38 -1.07
N VAL A 110 20.30 0.58 -0.05
CA VAL A 110 19.54 1.04 1.12
C VAL A 110 20.39 0.93 2.37
N SER A 111 20.20 1.85 3.31
CA SER A 111 20.82 1.75 4.64
C SER A 111 19.86 1.08 5.62
N ILE A 112 20.41 0.19 6.45
CA ILE A 112 19.67 -0.61 7.43
C ILE A 112 20.17 -0.22 8.82
N LYS A 113 19.32 0.50 9.56
CA LYS A 113 19.52 0.76 10.99
C LYS A 113 18.82 -0.34 11.79
N LYS A 114 19.60 -1.22 12.41
CA LYS A 114 19.09 -2.35 13.20
C LYS A 114 18.98 -2.01 14.69
N PRO A 115 18.04 -2.66 15.41
CA PRO A 115 18.13 -2.80 16.86
C PRO A 115 19.42 -3.49 17.29
N SER A 116 19.78 -3.35 18.56
CA SER A 116 20.80 -4.21 19.17
C SER A 116 20.29 -5.64 19.34
N GLY A 117 21.20 -6.62 19.34
CA GLY A 117 20.88 -8.04 19.50
C GLY A 117 21.13 -8.89 18.25
N THR A 118 20.71 -10.15 18.29
CA THR A 118 21.06 -11.17 17.29
C THR A 118 20.16 -11.17 16.05
N GLY A 119 18.97 -10.58 16.12
CA GLY A 119 17.98 -10.63 15.04
C GLY A 119 17.49 -12.05 14.71
N PRO A 120 16.84 -12.26 13.54
CA PRO A 120 16.47 -11.22 12.58
C PRO A 120 15.38 -10.30 13.14
N PHE A 121 15.34 -9.05 12.68
CA PHE A 121 14.39 -8.05 13.14
C PHE A 121 13.28 -7.82 12.10
N PRO A 122 12.05 -7.51 12.52
CA PRO A 122 11.12 -6.83 11.61
C PRO A 122 11.70 -5.49 11.17
N ALA A 123 11.24 -4.99 10.03
CA ALA A 123 11.73 -3.73 9.49
C ALA A 123 10.62 -2.85 8.92
N ILE A 124 10.88 -1.57 8.82
CA ILE A 124 10.07 -0.62 8.05
C ILE A 124 10.97 0.03 6.99
N ILE A 125 10.59 -0.12 5.72
CA ILE A 125 11.17 0.62 4.61
C ILE A 125 10.60 2.03 4.61
N ALA A 126 11.46 3.03 4.81
CA ALA A 126 11.11 4.43 4.83
C ALA A 126 11.59 5.13 3.56
N TYR A 127 10.64 5.66 2.78
CA TYR A 127 10.92 6.43 1.57
C TYR A 127 11.56 7.77 1.93
N GLY A 128 12.82 7.96 1.52
CA GLY A 128 13.66 9.10 1.87
C GLY A 128 14.10 9.08 3.33
N ALA A 129 13.15 9.22 4.26
CA ALA A 129 13.38 9.13 5.71
C ALA A 129 12.08 8.75 6.43
N ALA A 130 12.20 8.17 7.63
CA ALA A 130 11.04 7.90 8.48
C ALA A 130 10.53 9.20 9.11
N SER A 131 9.24 9.48 8.92
CA SER A 131 8.50 10.58 9.58
C SER A 131 7.58 10.06 10.69
N LEU A 132 7.41 8.74 10.77
CA LEU A 132 6.73 8.05 11.86
C LEU A 132 7.74 7.57 12.92
N PRO A 133 7.36 7.54 14.21
CA PRO A 133 8.18 6.97 15.26
C PRO A 133 8.27 5.44 15.12
N VAL A 134 9.44 4.95 14.74
CA VAL A 134 9.75 3.51 14.63
C VAL A 134 10.19 2.98 16.00
N PRO A 135 9.57 1.92 16.55
CA PRO A 135 9.97 1.33 17.84
C PRO A 135 11.42 0.81 17.83
N SER A 136 12.07 0.81 18.99
CA SER A 136 13.49 0.44 19.13
C SER A 136 13.81 -1.01 18.77
N ASN A 137 12.80 -1.89 18.73
CA ASN A 137 12.91 -3.30 18.36
C ASN A 137 12.51 -3.57 16.88
N VAL A 138 12.31 -2.53 16.07
CA VAL A 138 12.03 -2.61 14.64
C VAL A 138 13.16 -1.89 13.88
N ALA A 139 13.72 -2.54 12.86
CA ALA A 139 14.74 -1.93 12.01
C ALA A 139 14.15 -0.86 11.09
N THR A 140 14.95 0.14 10.72
CA THR A 140 14.59 1.12 9.68
C THR A 140 15.45 0.89 8.46
N ILE A 141 14.83 0.69 7.30
CA ILE A 141 15.49 0.60 6.00
C ILE A 141 15.23 1.92 5.26
N THR A 142 16.25 2.74 5.08
CA THR A 142 16.11 4.02 4.38
C THR A 142 16.28 3.81 2.89
N PHE A 143 15.22 4.09 2.13
CA PHE A 143 15.15 3.90 0.69
C PHE A 143 15.17 5.25 -0.03
N ASN A 144 16.23 5.52 -0.79
CA ASN A 144 16.30 6.71 -1.64
C ASN A 144 15.45 6.51 -2.90
N ASN A 145 14.19 6.91 -2.86
CA ASN A 145 13.29 6.77 -4.00
C ASN A 145 13.64 7.74 -5.15
N ASP A 146 14.29 8.88 -4.88
CA ASP A 146 14.65 9.88 -5.88
C ASP A 146 15.70 9.37 -6.89
N GLU A 147 16.57 8.43 -6.50
CA GLU A 147 17.51 7.78 -7.43
C GLU A 147 16.83 6.72 -8.31
N ILE A 148 15.70 6.15 -7.88
CA ILE A 148 14.97 5.14 -8.65
C ILE A 148 14.09 5.78 -9.71
N GLY A 149 13.35 6.82 -9.32
CA GLY A 149 12.57 7.67 -10.21
C GLY A 149 12.54 9.09 -9.67
N GLN A 150 13.04 10.04 -10.45
CA GLN A 150 13.13 11.45 -10.04
C GLN A 150 11.74 12.07 -9.90
N GLN A 151 11.65 13.09 -9.04
CA GLN A 151 10.41 13.85 -8.79
C GLN A 151 10.66 15.34 -8.54
N GLN A 152 11.52 15.97 -9.34
CA GLN A 152 11.81 17.41 -9.26
C GLN A 152 10.85 18.27 -10.10
N GLY A 153 9.78 17.68 -10.62
CA GLY A 153 8.80 18.32 -11.50
C GLY A 153 8.64 17.59 -12.83
N GLY A 154 7.91 18.17 -13.79
CA GLY A 154 7.62 17.54 -15.08
C GLY A 154 8.85 17.09 -15.88
N SER A 155 9.98 17.80 -15.75
CA SER A 155 11.26 17.46 -16.40
C SER A 155 11.92 16.19 -15.88
N SER A 156 11.41 15.61 -14.78
CA SER A 156 11.91 14.37 -14.17
C SER A 156 11.37 13.10 -14.85
N ARG A 157 10.46 13.23 -15.83
CA ARG A 157 9.82 12.07 -16.49
C ARG A 157 10.88 11.17 -17.10
N GLY A 158 10.82 9.88 -16.77
CA GLY A 158 11.68 8.87 -17.39
C GLY A 158 13.13 8.94 -16.93
N LYS A 159 13.41 9.52 -15.75
CA LYS A 159 14.77 9.66 -15.20
C LYS A 159 14.91 8.94 -13.86
N GLY A 160 16.02 8.22 -13.70
CA GLY A 160 16.33 7.41 -12.51
C GLY A 160 16.64 5.96 -12.88
N LYS A 161 17.19 5.20 -11.93
CA LYS A 161 17.72 3.84 -12.15
C LYS A 161 16.69 2.88 -12.73
N PHE A 162 15.41 3.03 -12.38
CA PHE A 162 14.35 2.25 -13.03
C PHE A 162 14.32 2.50 -14.54
N PHE A 163 14.40 3.75 -14.96
CA PHE A 163 14.32 4.16 -16.36
C PHE A 163 15.64 3.95 -17.10
N ASP A 164 16.77 3.95 -16.42
CA ASP A 164 18.05 3.51 -17.00
C ASP A 164 17.98 2.04 -17.42
N LEU A 165 17.31 1.21 -16.60
CA LEU A 165 17.09 -0.22 -16.87
C LEU A 165 16.03 -0.45 -17.96
N TYR A 166 14.82 0.10 -17.79
CA TYR A 166 13.67 -0.19 -18.67
C TYR A 166 13.46 0.79 -19.83
N GLY A 167 14.25 1.87 -19.89
CA GLY A 167 14.15 2.92 -20.90
C GLY A 167 13.33 4.14 -20.41
N SER A 168 13.75 5.33 -20.86
CA SER A 168 13.12 6.61 -20.48
C SER A 168 11.68 6.79 -20.98
N SER A 169 11.28 6.03 -21.99
CA SER A 169 9.92 6.00 -22.55
C SER A 169 9.00 4.95 -21.91
N HIS A 170 9.48 4.22 -20.88
CA HIS A 170 8.66 3.24 -20.17
C HIS A 170 7.39 3.89 -19.60
N SER A 171 6.28 3.15 -19.60
CA SER A 171 4.96 3.68 -19.25
C SER A 171 4.80 4.03 -17.77
N ALA A 172 5.59 3.40 -16.89
CA ALA A 172 5.55 3.59 -15.44
C ALA A 172 5.67 5.06 -15.00
N GLY A 173 4.81 5.44 -14.04
CA GLY A 173 5.01 6.60 -13.19
C GLY A 173 6.17 6.42 -12.21
N ALA A 174 6.63 7.52 -11.60
CA ALA A 174 7.65 7.45 -10.55
C ALA A 174 7.17 6.61 -9.35
N LEU A 175 5.87 6.64 -8.99
CA LEU A 175 5.34 5.80 -7.90
C LEU A 175 5.53 4.30 -8.18
N THR A 176 5.24 3.88 -9.42
CA THR A 176 5.42 2.50 -9.91
C THR A 176 6.89 2.11 -9.93
N ALA A 177 7.77 3.02 -10.38
CA ALA A 177 9.22 2.81 -10.35
C ALA A 177 9.72 2.61 -8.91
N TRP A 178 9.21 3.38 -7.95
CA TRP A 178 9.60 3.23 -6.55
C TRP A 178 9.07 1.93 -5.94
N ALA A 179 7.83 1.54 -6.25
CA ALA A 179 7.30 0.23 -5.87
C ALA A 179 8.17 -0.90 -6.42
N TRP A 180 8.69 -0.76 -7.65
CA TRP A 180 9.64 -1.72 -8.21
C TRP A 180 10.92 -1.77 -7.38
N GLY A 181 11.45 -0.61 -6.97
CA GLY A 181 12.60 -0.53 -6.07
C GLY A 181 12.37 -1.26 -4.74
N VAL A 182 11.19 -1.09 -4.12
CA VAL A 182 10.78 -1.84 -2.92
C VAL A 182 10.74 -3.34 -3.17
N ASP A 183 10.20 -3.76 -4.31
CA ASP A 183 10.12 -5.17 -4.68
C ASP A 183 11.52 -5.79 -4.87
N ARG A 184 12.49 -5.01 -5.38
CA ARG A 184 13.91 -5.42 -5.46
C ARG A 184 14.60 -5.41 -4.08
N ILE A 185 14.20 -4.53 -3.16
CA ILE A 185 14.64 -4.59 -1.75
C ILE A 185 14.18 -5.90 -1.12
N MET A 186 12.93 -6.31 -1.34
CA MET A 186 12.42 -7.59 -0.83
C MET A 186 13.20 -8.78 -1.40
N ASP A 187 13.48 -8.79 -2.71
CA ASP A 187 14.35 -9.80 -3.34
C ASP A 187 15.73 -9.87 -2.66
N ALA A 188 16.34 -8.71 -2.35
CA ALA A 188 17.65 -8.63 -1.73
C ALA A 188 17.67 -9.09 -0.26
N LEU A 189 16.62 -8.76 0.51
CA LEU A 189 16.48 -9.20 1.90
C LEU A 189 16.34 -10.73 1.99
N GLU A 190 15.55 -11.33 1.10
CA GLU A 190 15.40 -12.80 0.99
C GLU A 190 16.72 -13.49 0.63
N ALA A 191 17.49 -12.90 -0.29
CA ALA A 191 18.77 -13.44 -0.74
C ALA A 191 19.94 -13.20 0.24
N THR A 192 19.77 -12.30 1.22
CA THR A 192 20.85 -11.85 2.11
C THR A 192 20.50 -11.98 3.60
N PRO A 193 20.37 -13.20 4.16
CA PRO A 193 20.04 -13.39 5.58
C PRO A 193 20.99 -12.67 6.55
N GLY A 194 22.26 -12.48 6.16
CA GLY A 194 23.26 -11.71 6.92
C GLY A 194 22.90 -10.24 7.16
N ALA A 195 21.93 -9.68 6.41
CA ALA A 195 21.35 -8.37 6.70
C ALA A 195 20.67 -8.34 8.08
N GLY A 196 20.20 -9.47 8.60
CA GLY A 196 19.57 -9.58 9.93
C GLY A 196 18.15 -9.03 9.98
N ILE A 197 17.42 -9.10 8.86
CA ILE A 197 16.04 -8.64 8.72
C ILE A 197 15.16 -9.85 8.37
N ASP A 198 13.98 -9.95 8.97
CA ASP A 198 12.98 -10.94 8.58
C ASP A 198 12.14 -10.41 7.41
N PRO A 199 12.31 -10.92 6.17
CA PRO A 199 11.57 -10.44 5.01
C PRO A 199 10.06 -10.67 5.12
N LYS A 200 9.59 -11.55 6.03
CA LYS A 200 8.14 -11.78 6.25
C LYS A 200 7.50 -10.70 7.12
N ARG A 201 8.30 -9.83 7.76
CA ARG A 201 7.86 -8.82 8.71
C ARG A 201 8.39 -7.44 8.32
N VAL A 202 8.13 -7.06 7.08
CA VAL A 202 8.55 -5.77 6.51
C VAL A 202 7.34 -4.88 6.26
N GLY A 203 7.34 -3.68 6.84
CA GLY A 203 6.42 -2.62 6.52
C GLY A 203 7.00 -1.59 5.56
N VAL A 204 6.17 -0.69 5.04
CA VAL A 204 6.58 0.43 4.18
C VAL A 204 5.90 1.73 4.62
N THR A 205 6.66 2.82 4.66
CA THR A 205 6.18 4.13 5.10
C THR A 205 6.80 5.26 4.28
N GLY A 206 6.12 6.40 4.30
CA GLY A 206 6.60 7.68 3.80
C GLY A 206 5.56 8.75 4.07
N CYS A 207 5.96 10.03 4.03
CA CYS A 207 5.03 11.15 4.18
C CYS A 207 4.85 11.94 2.89
N SER A 208 3.67 12.53 2.67
CA SER A 208 3.40 13.41 1.53
C SER A 208 3.57 12.66 0.20
N ARG A 209 4.37 13.20 -0.74
CA ARG A 209 4.77 12.51 -1.98
C ARG A 209 5.35 11.10 -1.74
N ASN A 210 6.11 10.91 -0.67
CA ASN A 210 6.65 9.61 -0.29
C ASN A 210 5.58 8.72 0.36
N GLY A 211 4.53 9.30 0.95
CA GLY A 211 3.33 8.57 1.41
C GLY A 211 2.49 8.01 0.25
N LYS A 212 2.37 8.76 -0.85
CA LYS A 212 1.80 8.24 -2.11
C LYS A 212 2.58 7.01 -2.60
N GLY A 213 3.92 7.13 -2.60
CA GLY A 213 4.84 6.04 -2.94
C GLY A 213 4.70 4.81 -2.05
N ALA A 214 4.63 5.01 -0.73
CA ALA A 214 4.45 3.93 0.24
C ALA A 214 3.10 3.21 0.06
N PHE A 215 2.02 3.93 -0.26
CA PHE A 215 0.73 3.30 -0.54
C PHE A 215 0.80 2.45 -1.82
N VAL A 216 1.33 3.01 -2.91
CA VAL A 216 1.47 2.26 -4.18
C VAL A 216 2.36 1.03 -4.00
N ALA A 217 3.45 1.12 -3.24
CA ALA A 217 4.28 -0.04 -2.93
C ALA A 217 3.55 -1.07 -2.07
N ALA A 218 2.81 -0.64 -1.04
CA ALA A 218 1.98 -1.56 -0.27
C ALA A 218 0.97 -2.29 -1.16
N ALA A 219 0.41 -1.65 -2.18
CA ALA A 219 -0.55 -2.26 -3.10
C ALA A 219 0.07 -3.19 -4.15
N LEU A 220 1.20 -2.80 -4.76
CA LEU A 220 1.83 -3.55 -5.85
C LEU A 220 2.81 -4.64 -5.37
N VAL A 221 3.37 -4.51 -4.17
CA VAL A 221 4.33 -5.46 -3.59
C VAL A 221 3.64 -6.27 -2.50
N ASP A 222 3.20 -7.48 -2.86
CA ASP A 222 2.42 -8.37 -2.00
C ASP A 222 3.21 -8.94 -0.81
N ARG A 223 4.54 -8.85 -0.84
CA ARG A 223 5.45 -9.24 0.25
C ARG A 223 5.50 -8.25 1.41
N ILE A 224 4.94 -7.04 1.26
CA ILE A 224 4.88 -6.04 2.34
C ILE A 224 3.80 -6.42 3.35
N ALA A 225 4.18 -6.67 4.60
CA ALA A 225 3.27 -7.08 5.67
C ALA A 225 2.39 -5.93 6.20
N LEU A 226 2.90 -4.70 6.18
CA LEU A 226 2.22 -3.51 6.74
C LEU A 226 2.47 -2.25 5.90
N GLY A 227 1.42 -1.65 5.35
CA GLY A 227 1.45 -0.33 4.73
C GLY A 227 1.16 0.78 5.75
N LEU A 228 1.99 1.84 5.76
CA LEU A 228 1.88 3.02 6.63
C LEU A 228 1.99 4.32 5.83
N PRO A 229 1.10 4.61 4.85
CA PRO A 229 1.11 5.89 4.17
C PRO A 229 0.72 7.02 5.13
N GLN A 230 1.58 8.03 5.25
CA GLN A 230 1.36 9.22 6.08
C GLN A 230 1.08 10.45 5.19
N GLU A 231 0.00 11.17 5.49
CA GLU A 231 -0.35 12.47 4.90
C GLU A 231 -0.18 12.48 3.37
N SER A 232 -0.64 11.39 2.74
CA SER A 232 -0.44 11.09 1.33
C SER A 232 -1.39 11.89 0.44
N GLY A 233 -2.58 12.22 0.95
CA GLY A 233 -3.60 13.02 0.27
C GLY A 233 -3.93 12.52 -1.14
N SER A 234 -4.08 13.47 -2.08
CA SER A 234 -4.34 13.23 -3.50
C SER A 234 -3.31 12.28 -4.13
N GLY A 235 -3.73 11.19 -4.75
CA GLY A 235 -2.79 10.19 -5.27
C GLY A 235 -2.26 9.16 -4.27
N GLY A 236 -2.77 9.20 -3.03
CA GLY A 236 -2.56 8.18 -2.01
C GLY A 236 -3.90 7.81 -1.39
N ALA A 237 -4.20 8.36 -0.21
CA ALA A 237 -5.41 8.07 0.55
C ALA A 237 -6.70 8.71 -0.01
N ALA A 238 -6.59 9.80 -0.79
CA ALA A 238 -7.75 10.47 -1.35
C ALA A 238 -8.25 9.76 -2.62
N CYS A 239 -9.57 9.70 -2.80
CA CYS A 239 -10.19 9.21 -4.03
C CYS A 239 -10.37 10.37 -5.02
N TRP A 240 -10.06 10.14 -6.30
CA TRP A 240 -10.11 11.17 -7.33
C TRP A 240 -11.50 11.79 -7.46
N ARG A 241 -12.55 10.95 -7.52
CA ARG A 241 -13.94 11.39 -7.64
C ARG A 241 -14.40 12.26 -6.48
N ILE A 242 -13.94 11.94 -5.27
CA ILE A 242 -14.32 12.70 -4.08
C ILE A 242 -13.57 14.04 -4.08
N SER A 243 -12.29 14.04 -4.43
CA SER A 243 -11.51 15.27 -4.55
C SER A 243 -12.10 16.23 -5.58
N ASP A 244 -12.54 15.72 -6.74
CA ASP A 244 -13.23 16.52 -7.76
C ASP A 244 -14.57 17.06 -7.26
N SER A 245 -15.35 16.25 -6.54
CA SER A 245 -16.62 16.68 -5.92
C SER A 245 -16.39 17.80 -4.89
N GLU A 246 -15.38 17.67 -4.04
CA GLU A 246 -15.04 18.68 -3.03
C GLU A 246 -14.48 19.96 -3.67
N LYS A 247 -13.70 19.83 -4.76
CA LYS A 247 -13.23 20.98 -5.55
C LYS A 247 -14.39 21.74 -6.17
N ALA A 248 -15.38 21.04 -6.72
CA ALA A 248 -16.60 21.64 -7.29
C ALA A 248 -17.45 22.38 -6.23
N LYS A 249 -17.32 22.02 -4.95
CA LYS A 249 -17.91 22.75 -3.81
C LYS A 249 -17.07 23.95 -3.34
N GLY A 250 -16.00 24.30 -4.06
CA GLY A 250 -15.16 25.45 -3.77
C GLY A 250 -14.02 25.20 -2.78
N LYS A 251 -13.73 23.94 -2.39
CA LYS A 251 -12.63 23.64 -1.47
C LYS A 251 -11.25 23.79 -2.13
N ASN A 252 -10.27 24.21 -1.34
CA ASN A 252 -8.87 24.25 -1.74
C ASN A 252 -8.22 22.86 -1.56
N ILE A 253 -8.42 22.00 -2.55
CA ILE A 253 -7.98 20.59 -2.54
C ILE A 253 -7.22 20.26 -3.82
N GLN A 254 -6.20 19.42 -3.72
CA GLN A 254 -5.46 18.91 -4.87
C GLN A 254 -6.26 17.83 -5.62
N THR A 255 -6.50 18.05 -6.92
CA THR A 255 -7.25 17.12 -7.80
C THR A 255 -6.31 16.35 -8.74
N SER A 256 -6.86 15.34 -9.43
CA SER A 256 -6.14 14.61 -10.47
C SER A 256 -5.64 15.52 -11.60
N SER A 257 -6.41 16.53 -12.00
CA SER A 257 -6.02 17.45 -13.07
C SER A 257 -4.82 18.31 -12.70
N GLN A 258 -4.67 18.63 -11.42
CA GLN A 258 -3.57 19.44 -10.92
C GLN A 258 -2.31 18.60 -10.70
N ILE A 259 -2.45 17.46 -10.03
CA ILE A 259 -1.31 16.65 -9.57
C ILE A 259 -0.45 16.14 -10.73
N VAL A 260 -1.04 15.90 -11.91
CA VAL A 260 -0.29 15.49 -13.12
C VAL A 260 0.59 16.59 -13.71
N GLY A 261 0.30 17.86 -13.41
CA GLY A 261 1.12 19.00 -13.83
C GLY A 261 2.28 19.30 -12.87
N GLU A 262 2.18 18.87 -11.62
CA GLU A 262 3.20 19.13 -10.60
C GLU A 262 4.42 18.24 -10.75
N ASN A 263 4.20 16.96 -11.07
CA ASN A 263 5.26 15.97 -11.02
C ASN A 263 4.96 14.75 -11.89
N VAL A 264 5.85 13.77 -11.83
CA VAL A 264 5.84 12.58 -12.69
C VAL A 264 5.45 11.29 -11.97
N TRP A 265 4.72 11.44 -10.86
CA TRP A 265 4.28 10.35 -9.99
C TRP A 265 3.46 9.29 -10.74
N PHE A 266 2.54 9.70 -11.61
CA PHE A 266 1.67 8.81 -12.39
C PHE A 266 2.23 8.53 -13.78
N SER A 267 1.66 7.57 -14.50
CA SER A 267 1.90 7.38 -15.93
C SER A 267 1.34 8.54 -16.74
N THR A 268 1.93 8.81 -17.91
CA THR A 268 1.32 9.72 -18.89
C THR A 268 -0.04 9.22 -19.41
N ARG A 269 -0.33 7.92 -19.28
CA ARG A 269 -1.67 7.35 -19.55
C ARG A 269 -2.76 8.01 -18.71
N PHE A 270 -2.44 8.45 -17.49
CA PHE A 270 -3.38 9.12 -16.59
C PHE A 270 -3.86 10.48 -17.11
N ASN A 271 -3.07 11.15 -17.96
CA ASN A 271 -3.42 12.48 -18.47
C ASN A 271 -4.73 12.48 -19.26
N SER A 272 -5.10 11.36 -19.89
CA SER A 272 -6.38 11.21 -20.60
C SER A 272 -7.58 11.14 -19.65
N PHE A 273 -7.36 10.90 -18.35
CA PHE A 273 -8.40 10.74 -17.33
C PHE A 273 -8.37 11.85 -16.27
N SER A 274 -7.26 12.58 -16.13
CA SER A 274 -7.01 13.48 -15.01
C SER A 274 -8.03 14.62 -14.88
N THR A 275 -8.65 15.06 -15.98
CA THR A 275 -9.72 16.09 -16.00
C THR A 275 -11.13 15.52 -15.97
N LYS A 276 -11.26 14.19 -15.95
CA LYS A 276 -12.52 13.43 -15.99
C LYS A 276 -12.36 12.13 -15.20
N SER A 277 -11.96 12.25 -13.93
CA SER A 277 -11.63 11.09 -13.07
C SER A 277 -12.79 10.09 -12.94
N ASN A 278 -14.03 10.56 -13.10
CA ASN A 278 -15.23 9.72 -13.13
C ASN A 278 -15.24 8.68 -14.27
N THR A 279 -14.37 8.82 -15.27
CA THR A 279 -14.18 7.85 -16.37
C THR A 279 -13.09 6.80 -16.10
N LEU A 280 -12.39 6.83 -14.95
CA LEU A 280 -11.48 5.75 -14.57
C LEU A 280 -12.27 4.48 -14.21
N ALA A 281 -11.75 3.31 -14.54
CA ALA A 281 -12.36 2.04 -14.13
C ALA A 281 -12.26 1.80 -12.61
N THR A 282 -11.29 2.45 -11.96
CA THR A 282 -10.97 2.29 -10.53
C THR A 282 -10.94 3.65 -9.80
N ASP A 283 -10.83 3.59 -8.48
CA ASP A 283 -10.46 4.72 -7.62
C ASP A 283 -9.66 4.21 -6.41
N HIS A 284 -9.10 5.10 -5.60
CA HIS A 284 -8.07 4.75 -4.60
C HIS A 284 -8.58 3.92 -3.40
N HIS A 285 -9.90 3.79 -3.20
CA HIS A 285 -10.44 2.82 -2.25
C HIS A 285 -10.13 1.38 -2.67
N GLN A 286 -10.00 1.11 -3.98
CA GLN A 286 -9.56 -0.18 -4.50
C GLN A 286 -8.03 -0.38 -4.42
N LEU A 287 -7.25 0.70 -4.36
CA LEU A 287 -5.82 0.61 -4.02
C LEU A 287 -5.64 0.06 -2.59
N ALA A 288 -6.47 0.48 -1.64
CA ALA A 288 -6.55 -0.15 -0.32
C ALA A 288 -6.96 -1.63 -0.42
N GLY A 289 -7.94 -1.94 -1.27
CA GLY A 289 -8.35 -3.33 -1.57
C GLY A 289 -7.21 -4.22 -2.07
N MET A 290 -6.26 -3.66 -2.82
CA MET A 290 -5.05 -4.38 -3.28
C MET A 290 -4.09 -4.75 -2.14
N VAL A 291 -4.16 -4.05 -1.01
CA VAL A 291 -3.37 -4.40 0.18
C VAL A 291 -4.00 -5.57 0.93
N ALA A 292 -5.32 -5.73 0.87
CA ALA A 292 -6.02 -6.76 1.63
C ALA A 292 -5.56 -8.20 1.29
N PRO A 293 -5.44 -9.09 2.29
CA PRO A 293 -5.77 -8.93 3.70
C PRO A 293 -4.60 -8.41 4.58
N ARG A 294 -3.50 -7.91 3.98
CA ARG A 294 -2.31 -7.45 4.72
C ARG A 294 -2.62 -6.18 5.52
N GLY A 295 -1.78 -5.88 6.51
CA GLY A 295 -1.97 -4.73 7.38
C GLY A 295 -1.89 -3.41 6.61
N LEU A 296 -2.82 -2.50 6.86
CA LEU A 296 -2.79 -1.14 6.33
C LEU A 296 -3.28 -0.16 7.39
N LEU A 297 -2.44 0.77 7.81
CA LEU A 297 -2.86 1.92 8.61
C LEU A 297 -2.57 3.19 7.82
N VAL A 298 -3.64 3.85 7.39
CA VAL A 298 -3.54 5.14 6.70
C VAL A 298 -3.60 6.24 7.74
N ILE A 299 -2.59 7.11 7.73
CA ILE A 299 -2.40 8.18 8.70
C ILE A 299 -2.52 9.50 7.95
N GLU A 300 -3.46 10.35 8.30
CA GLU A 300 -3.74 11.60 7.60
C GLU A 300 -3.82 12.80 8.53
N ASN A 301 -3.72 13.98 7.92
CA ASN A 301 -3.86 15.27 8.58
C ASN A 301 -5.10 15.99 8.02
N GLU A 302 -5.67 16.90 8.80
CA GLU A 302 -6.82 17.72 8.38
C GLU A 302 -6.39 19.01 7.67
N ILE A 303 -5.48 18.88 6.69
CA ILE A 303 -5.02 19.97 5.82
C ILE A 303 -5.89 19.98 4.55
N ASP A 304 -6.40 21.16 4.16
CA ASP A 304 -7.29 21.35 3.01
C ASP A 304 -6.76 20.71 1.72
N TRP A 305 -5.48 20.92 1.43
CA TRP A 305 -4.78 20.42 0.25
C TRP A 305 -4.78 18.90 0.12
N LEU A 306 -4.66 18.20 1.26
CA LEU A 306 -4.70 16.74 1.32
C LEU A 306 -6.11 16.19 1.06
N GLY A 307 -7.13 17.01 1.33
CA GLY A 307 -8.52 16.69 1.11
C GLY A 307 -9.11 15.80 2.19
N PRO A 308 -9.33 16.30 3.43
CA PRO A 308 -9.70 15.46 4.57
C PRO A 308 -11.02 14.69 4.39
N VAL A 309 -11.99 15.27 3.67
CA VAL A 309 -13.23 14.57 3.29
C VAL A 309 -12.94 13.44 2.30
N SER A 310 -12.07 13.70 1.31
CA SER A 310 -11.68 12.72 0.29
C SER A 310 -10.92 11.56 0.89
N THR A 311 -9.88 11.80 1.68
CA THR A 311 -9.10 10.74 2.33
C THR A 311 -9.96 9.91 3.27
N THR A 312 -10.78 10.56 4.10
CA THR A 312 -11.64 9.86 5.06
C THR A 312 -12.69 9.00 4.38
N ALA A 313 -13.50 9.56 3.47
CA ALA A 313 -14.56 8.80 2.81
C ALA A 313 -14.00 7.69 1.90
N CYS A 314 -12.88 7.95 1.22
CA CYS A 314 -12.20 6.95 0.38
C CYS A 314 -11.69 5.77 1.22
N MET A 315 -11.03 6.03 2.35
CA MET A 315 -10.49 4.97 3.20
C MET A 315 -11.58 4.24 3.98
N LYS A 316 -12.67 4.91 4.35
CA LYS A 316 -13.89 4.23 4.83
C LYS A 316 -14.45 3.24 3.81
N ALA A 317 -14.51 3.63 2.52
CA ALA A 317 -14.89 2.71 1.44
C ALA A 317 -13.87 1.56 1.27
N GLY A 318 -12.57 1.83 1.45
CA GLY A 318 -11.53 0.80 1.47
C GLY A 318 -11.71 -0.20 2.63
N ARG A 319 -12.07 0.27 3.83
CA ARG A 319 -12.35 -0.60 5.00
C ARG A 319 -13.52 -1.55 4.77
N LEU A 320 -14.49 -1.18 3.93
CA LEU A 320 -15.59 -2.09 3.54
C LEU A 320 -15.09 -3.33 2.78
N ILE A 321 -13.98 -3.23 2.05
CA ILE A 321 -13.33 -4.36 1.37
C ILE A 321 -12.74 -5.33 2.41
N TYR A 322 -12.02 -4.79 3.39
CA TYR A 322 -11.47 -5.57 4.50
C TYR A 322 -12.56 -6.27 5.33
N LYS A 323 -13.68 -5.56 5.57
CA LYS A 323 -14.87 -6.13 6.22
C LYS A 323 -15.45 -7.30 5.41
N ALA A 324 -15.58 -7.15 4.09
CA ALA A 324 -16.12 -8.18 3.21
C ALA A 324 -15.26 -9.45 3.20
N LEU A 325 -13.94 -9.30 3.33
CA LEU A 325 -12.98 -10.42 3.43
C LEU A 325 -12.93 -11.09 4.81
N GLY A 326 -13.66 -10.57 5.80
CA GLY A 326 -13.66 -11.09 7.18
C GLY A 326 -12.44 -10.66 8.01
N VAL A 327 -11.73 -9.62 7.59
CA VAL A 327 -10.55 -9.07 8.28
C VAL A 327 -10.66 -7.55 8.53
N PRO A 328 -11.79 -7.06 9.10
CA PRO A 328 -12.06 -5.62 9.23
C PRO A 328 -10.99 -4.85 10.02
N ASP A 329 -10.32 -5.54 10.95
CA ASP A 329 -9.31 -4.94 11.83
C ASP A 329 -7.92 -4.90 11.20
N ASN A 330 -7.76 -5.39 9.97
CA ASN A 330 -6.49 -5.31 9.24
C ASN A 330 -6.32 -3.98 8.48
N MET A 331 -7.36 -3.15 8.43
CA MET A 331 -7.27 -1.79 7.92
C MET A 331 -7.77 -0.76 8.93
N GLY A 332 -6.91 0.23 9.20
CA GLY A 332 -7.21 1.40 10.01
C GLY A 332 -7.06 2.69 9.21
N PHE A 333 -7.84 3.69 9.58
CA PHE A 333 -7.71 5.07 9.13
C PHE A 333 -7.68 5.99 10.35
N THR A 334 -6.65 6.80 10.47
CA THR A 334 -6.51 7.76 11.55
C THR A 334 -6.14 9.13 10.98
N GLY A 335 -7.09 10.06 11.02
CA GLY A 335 -6.95 11.46 10.63
C GLY A 335 -6.98 12.36 11.86
N SER A 336 -6.09 13.33 11.93
CA SER A 336 -6.08 14.34 13.00
C SER A 336 -5.58 15.69 12.47
N GLY A 337 -6.20 16.79 12.88
CA GLY A 337 -5.68 18.14 12.62
C GLY A 337 -4.67 18.61 13.68
N ASN A 338 -4.33 19.90 13.60
CA ASN A 338 -3.56 20.67 14.59
C ASN A 338 -2.11 20.21 14.83
N HIS A 339 -1.45 19.73 13.78
CA HIS A 339 0.00 19.51 13.75
C HIS A 339 0.57 19.89 12.39
N ASN A 340 1.87 20.18 12.35
CA ASN A 340 2.54 20.51 11.09
C ASN A 340 2.51 19.32 10.13
N HIS A 341 2.53 19.63 8.84
CA HIS A 341 2.63 18.62 7.79
C HIS A 341 3.83 17.70 8.01
N CYS A 342 3.60 16.38 7.96
CA CYS A 342 4.58 15.32 8.24
C CYS A 342 5.13 15.25 9.68
N GLN A 343 4.64 16.08 10.60
CA GLN A 343 4.95 15.95 12.02
C GLN A 343 3.97 14.98 12.66
N PHE A 344 4.40 13.76 12.98
CA PHE A 344 3.53 12.76 13.58
C PHE A 344 2.97 13.22 14.94
N PRO A 345 1.64 13.30 15.13
CA PRO A 345 1.05 13.79 16.37
C PRO A 345 0.91 12.67 17.42
N SER A 346 1.03 13.03 18.69
CA SER A 346 1.01 12.05 19.79
C SER A 346 -0.34 11.34 19.96
N ASN A 347 -1.44 11.95 19.55
CA ASN A 347 -2.79 11.36 19.63
C ASN A 347 -3.02 10.20 18.65
N GLN A 348 -2.17 10.03 17.63
CA GLN A 348 -2.20 8.90 16.70
C GLN A 348 -1.21 7.77 17.09
N GLN A 349 -0.37 7.98 18.11
CA GLN A 349 0.68 7.03 18.52
C GLN A 349 0.12 5.65 18.90
N ALA A 350 -1.00 5.61 19.62
CA ALA A 350 -1.60 4.35 20.05
C ALA A 350 -2.02 3.48 18.85
N ASP A 351 -2.59 4.10 17.82
CA ASP A 351 -3.03 3.41 16.61
C ASP A 351 -1.84 2.84 15.83
N LEU A 352 -0.80 3.67 15.63
CA LEU A 352 0.45 3.25 14.97
C LEU A 352 1.11 2.07 15.71
N THR A 353 1.21 2.19 17.04
CA THR A 353 1.80 1.16 17.89
C THR A 353 1.03 -0.16 17.78
N ALA A 354 -0.30 -0.09 17.78
CA ALA A 354 -1.14 -1.29 17.68
C ALA A 354 -0.92 -2.04 16.35
N PHE A 355 -0.85 -1.33 15.23
CA PHE A 355 -0.59 -1.93 13.92
C PHE A 355 0.82 -2.50 13.80
N ILE A 356 1.85 -1.79 14.27
CA ILE A 356 3.23 -2.32 14.27
C ILE A 356 3.30 -3.58 15.14
N ASN A 357 2.70 -3.55 16.33
CA ASN A 357 2.68 -4.68 17.25
C ASN A 357 2.03 -5.91 16.61
N LYS A 358 0.87 -5.74 15.97
CA LYS A 358 0.12 -6.83 15.34
C LYS A 358 0.82 -7.40 14.10
N PHE A 359 1.19 -6.54 13.15
CA PHE A 359 1.61 -7.00 11.81
C PHE A 359 3.12 -7.21 11.66
N LEU A 360 3.95 -6.55 12.48
CA LEU A 360 5.41 -6.70 12.40
C LEU A 360 5.98 -7.46 13.59
N LEU A 361 5.43 -7.27 14.79
CA LEU A 361 5.95 -7.93 16.00
C LEU A 361 5.23 -9.24 16.33
N GLY A 362 4.06 -9.50 15.74
CA GLY A 362 3.27 -10.71 16.00
C GLY A 362 2.65 -10.73 17.40
N GLN A 363 2.45 -9.56 17.99
CA GLN A 363 1.84 -9.40 19.30
C GLN A 363 0.32 -9.30 19.19
N SER A 364 -0.39 -9.77 20.21
CA SER A 364 -1.83 -9.54 20.33
C SER A 364 -2.10 -8.07 20.66
N SER A 365 -2.51 -7.28 19.65
CA SER A 365 -2.87 -5.88 19.82
C SER A 365 -4.21 -5.57 19.16
N ASN A 366 -5.01 -4.72 19.80
CA ASN A 366 -6.33 -4.35 19.31
C ASN A 366 -6.20 -3.28 18.21
N THR A 367 -6.53 -3.66 16.98
CA THR A 367 -6.59 -2.77 15.81
C THR A 367 -8.02 -2.55 15.32
N ALA A 368 -9.02 -2.92 16.13
CA ALA A 368 -10.42 -2.80 15.76
C ALA A 368 -10.91 -1.37 15.75
N ASN A 369 -11.80 -1.05 14.81
CA ASN A 369 -12.55 0.21 14.73
C ASN A 369 -11.70 1.49 14.73
N ILE A 370 -10.45 1.42 14.24
CA ILE A 370 -9.62 2.60 14.02
C ILE A 370 -10.09 3.27 12.72
N GLU A 371 -11.04 4.19 12.87
CA GLU A 371 -11.63 5.00 11.79
C GLU A 371 -11.91 6.40 12.31
N LYS A 372 -10.88 7.25 12.32
CA LYS A 372 -10.92 8.61 12.87
C LYS A 372 -10.73 9.63 11.74
N GLY A 373 -11.60 10.61 11.62
CA GLY A 373 -11.53 11.68 10.63
C GLY A 373 -12.62 12.71 10.85
N PRO A 374 -12.67 13.79 10.05
CA PRO A 374 -13.65 14.86 10.22
C PRO A 374 -15.09 14.37 10.13
N SER A 375 -15.96 14.97 10.94
CA SER A 375 -17.40 14.73 10.91
C SER A 375 -17.99 15.02 9.52
N GLY A 376 -18.96 14.21 9.09
CA GLY A 376 -19.64 14.39 7.80
C GLY A 376 -18.93 13.79 6.58
N ALA A 377 -17.70 13.28 6.74
CA ALA A 377 -17.04 12.48 5.70
C ALA A 377 -17.53 11.02 5.74
N ASP A 378 -18.66 10.75 5.09
CA ASP A 378 -19.28 9.43 5.02
C ASP A 378 -19.10 8.79 3.64
N ALA A 379 -18.58 7.55 3.61
CA ALA A 379 -18.47 6.75 2.41
C ALA A 379 -19.83 6.51 1.73
N ALA A 380 -20.93 6.42 2.50
CA ALA A 380 -22.28 6.21 1.98
C ALA A 380 -22.73 7.29 0.98
N THR A 381 -22.15 8.50 1.07
CA THR A 381 -22.41 9.59 0.11
C THR A 381 -21.85 9.27 -1.28
N TYR A 382 -20.78 8.48 -1.36
CA TYR A 382 -19.96 8.28 -2.56
C TYR A 382 -20.05 6.86 -3.14
N ILE A 383 -20.74 5.93 -2.48
CA ILE A 383 -20.96 4.56 -2.96
C ILE A 383 -22.44 4.32 -3.27
N ASP A 384 -22.71 3.37 -4.16
CA ASP A 384 -24.04 2.85 -4.52
C ASP A 384 -24.11 1.32 -4.40
N TRP A 385 -23.16 0.75 -3.65
CA TRP A 385 -22.99 -0.67 -3.43
C TRP A 385 -22.90 -0.99 -1.94
N THR A 386 -23.18 -2.23 -1.60
CA THR A 386 -23.05 -2.76 -0.23
C THR A 386 -21.93 -3.79 -0.18
N ALA A 387 -21.26 -3.87 0.97
CA ALA A 387 -20.23 -4.87 1.19
C ALA A 387 -20.87 -6.25 1.48
N PRO A 388 -20.60 -7.28 0.66
CA PRO A 388 -21.05 -8.63 0.95
C PRO A 388 -20.21 -9.25 2.08
N THR A 389 -20.61 -10.41 2.58
CA THR A 389 -19.70 -11.32 3.28
C THR A 389 -19.18 -12.32 2.27
N LEU A 390 -17.88 -12.25 1.95
CA LEU A 390 -17.27 -13.17 1.00
C LEU A 390 -17.01 -14.50 1.69
N THR A 391 -17.59 -15.56 1.14
CA THR A 391 -17.42 -16.94 1.63
C THR A 391 -16.06 -17.50 1.29
#